data_AF-A0A1F0GIE9-F1
#
_entry.id   AF-A0A1F0GIE9-F1
#
_cell.length_a   1.000
_cell.length_b   1.000
_cell.length_c   1.000
_cell.angle_alpha   90.00
_cell.angle_beta   90.00
_cell.angle_gamma   90.00
#
_symmetry.space_group_name_H-M   'P 1'
#
loop_
_entity.id
_entity.type
_entity.pdbx_description
1 polymer ?
#
loop_
_entity_poly.entity_id
_entity_poly.type
_entity_poly.pdbx_seq_one_letter_code
_entity_poly.pdbx_strand_id
1 'polypeptide(L)'
;MKVLGVTTTREVYIGSKEKNFRNNEFLIVEDPVQGDIIGEVVDSQTFNRFIPLDIGGDFIDSDVLSSLGSMGYDVGDETVYVAKLRFFEELLYPPLTGSDLRAPIFDEIKNLLIDTLPKESLILGSIKNTDNIAEGMDDIYKDLFTTFQNNEFIKQRELPYLFDYKSMHQYPHIGVFGGSGSGKSFGLRVVLEELMEMGVPTIVMDPHYEMDFTNNSEISDKDYSDKFKCLEIGIHTGIKFQELQKRDLKNLLTAASPLTDSMNNVIDVMLSKGASFESFKNKLDLLLEGQEIGSRDKILQEIAIEEDQTRRDRLEEVLDIYERYDKTCNSMSVRGVLWRLMTLQGEGIFSHNIDELLDLLKRRKLVVLQGSTRMINVFSTYLLAKLYYLRKEYRDELYRNNVKVDYFPPFIIITDEAHNFAPKGFDTPSKSILREISQEGRKYGVFLILATQRPTLLDETITAQLNTKLIFRTVRASDIDTIREETDLSSDETKRLPYLSSGDVFISSAKKGRTSFVRIRAANTISPHTENPFDELTSHDEEVYEKFFLDIKDLLPIDTSNLNGALMNYNKKSGENLSYDEFKNNLDKLCEIELIEKETNFLTEMYKIK
;
A
#
# COMPACT_ATOMS: atom_id res chain seq x y z
N MET A 1 12.11 -27.08 31.39
CA MET A 1 12.11 -27.32 29.92
C MET A 1 13.49 -27.87 29.57
N LYS A 2 13.61 -28.82 28.63
CA LYS A 2 14.90 -29.47 28.31
C LYS A 2 15.12 -29.63 26.81
N VAL A 3 16.39 -29.60 26.39
CA VAL A 3 16.83 -29.93 25.02
C VAL A 3 16.72 -31.44 24.79
N LEU A 4 16.19 -31.85 23.64
CA LEU A 4 15.86 -33.23 23.30
C LEU A 4 16.47 -33.68 21.97
N GLY A 5 16.72 -34.99 21.86
CA GLY A 5 17.06 -35.64 20.60
C GLY A 5 18.42 -35.23 20.05
N VAL A 6 18.56 -35.42 18.73
CA VAL A 6 19.73 -34.99 17.97
C VAL A 6 19.75 -33.47 17.87
N THR A 7 20.82 -32.86 18.37
CA THR A 7 21.02 -31.42 18.34
C THR A 7 21.82 -30.99 17.11
N THR A 8 21.57 -29.78 16.62
CA THR A 8 22.36 -29.17 15.55
C THR A 8 22.88 -27.80 15.98
N THR A 9 23.76 -27.20 15.17
CA THR A 9 24.28 -25.84 15.40
C THR A 9 23.27 -24.73 15.09
N ARG A 10 22.12 -25.06 14.50
CA ARG A 10 21.11 -24.07 14.04
C ARG A 10 19.77 -24.21 14.75
N GLU A 11 19.42 -25.42 15.13
CA GLU A 11 18.13 -25.75 15.73
C GLU A 11 18.22 -27.01 16.60
N VAL A 12 17.34 -27.07 17.59
CA VAL A 12 17.18 -28.22 18.49
C VAL A 12 15.69 -28.48 18.75
N TYR A 13 15.37 -29.69 19.16
CA TYR A 13 14.07 -29.98 19.76
C TYR A 13 14.13 -29.71 21.26
N ILE A 14 13.03 -29.25 21.81
CA ILE A 14 12.87 -28.96 23.24
C ILE A 14 11.58 -29.58 23.73
N GLY A 15 11.52 -29.91 25.02
CA GLY A 15 10.31 -30.46 25.61
C GLY A 15 10.06 -30.07 27.06
N SER A 16 8.81 -30.27 27.46
CA SER A 16 8.26 -29.82 28.74
C SER A 16 7.08 -30.69 29.14
N LYS A 17 6.95 -30.98 30.44
CA LYS A 17 5.77 -31.64 31.02
C LYS A 17 4.74 -30.64 31.56
N GLU A 18 5.21 -29.44 31.92
CA GLU A 18 4.44 -28.50 32.74
C GLU A 18 3.90 -27.32 31.93
N LYS A 19 4.70 -26.84 30.98
CA LYS A 19 4.42 -25.63 30.20
C LYS A 19 4.40 -25.95 28.71
N ASN A 20 3.35 -25.52 28.02
CA ASN A 20 3.26 -25.56 26.56
C ASN A 20 4.07 -24.41 25.92
N PHE A 21 4.49 -24.58 24.67
CA PHE A 21 5.28 -23.60 23.93
C PHE A 21 4.39 -22.78 22.99
N ARG A 22 4.67 -21.49 22.86
CA ARG A 22 4.05 -20.64 21.83
C ARG A 22 5.01 -20.47 20.66
N ASN A 23 4.51 -20.56 19.42
CA ASN A 23 5.31 -20.20 18.25
C ASN A 23 5.77 -18.73 18.37
N ASN A 24 6.99 -18.43 17.95
CA ASN A 24 7.69 -17.14 18.14
C ASN A 24 7.96 -16.75 19.61
N GLU A 25 7.88 -17.69 20.56
CA GLU A 25 8.36 -17.46 21.93
C GLU A 25 9.89 -17.54 21.98
N PHE A 26 10.50 -16.64 22.75
CA PHE A 26 11.95 -16.63 22.98
C PHE A 26 12.31 -17.43 24.24
N LEU A 27 13.34 -18.26 24.13
CA LEU A 27 13.87 -19.07 25.22
C LEU A 27 15.40 -19.02 25.23
N ILE A 28 15.98 -19.18 26.42
CA ILE A 28 17.42 -19.35 26.60
C ILE A 28 17.70 -20.81 26.92
N VAL A 29 18.59 -21.43 26.15
CA VAL A 29 19.22 -22.71 26.49
C VAL A 29 20.44 -22.42 27.35
N GLU A 30 20.44 -22.93 28.57
CA GLU A 30 21.56 -22.83 29.51
C GLU A 30 22.53 -23.98 29.22
N ASP A 31 23.37 -23.83 28.18
CA ASP A 31 24.29 -24.87 27.76
C ASP A 31 25.54 -24.90 28.65
N PRO A 32 25.88 -26.03 29.30
CA PRO A 32 27.03 -26.10 30.20
C PRO A 32 28.40 -25.88 29.54
N VAL A 33 28.49 -25.99 28.20
CA VAL A 33 29.76 -25.94 27.47
C VAL A 33 30.02 -24.55 26.92
N GLN A 34 29.02 -23.93 26.29
CA GLN A 34 29.17 -22.64 25.60
C GLN A 34 28.36 -21.48 26.21
N GLY A 35 27.62 -21.74 27.30
CA GLY A 35 26.84 -20.73 28.03
C GLY A 35 25.43 -20.55 27.48
N ASP A 36 24.85 -19.39 27.76
CA ASP A 36 23.45 -19.09 27.43
C ASP A 36 23.27 -18.83 25.93
N ILE A 37 22.34 -19.56 25.32
CA ILE A 37 22.05 -19.50 23.89
C ILE A 37 20.59 -19.10 23.69
N ILE A 38 20.37 -18.02 22.93
CA ILE A 38 19.04 -17.50 22.66
C ILE A 38 18.45 -18.19 21.41
N GLY A 39 17.23 -18.69 21.56
CA GLY A 39 16.47 -19.27 20.46
C GLY A 39 15.02 -18.81 20.43
N GLU A 40 14.40 -19.00 19.27
CA GLU A 40 12.99 -18.71 19.00
C GLU A 40 12.26 -20.01 18.63
N VAL A 41 11.09 -20.23 19.21
CA VAL A 41 10.24 -21.38 18.89
C VAL A 41 9.65 -21.21 17.50
N VAL A 42 9.96 -22.09 16.54
CA VAL A 42 9.44 -22.00 15.16
C VAL A 42 8.23 -22.90 14.92
N ASP A 43 8.14 -24.01 15.66
CA ASP A 43 7.01 -24.93 15.63
C ASP A 43 6.80 -25.55 17.02
N SER A 44 5.55 -25.86 17.37
CA SER A 44 5.16 -26.40 18.68
C SER A 44 4.04 -27.40 18.53
N GLN A 45 4.17 -28.54 19.22
CA GLN A 45 3.26 -29.68 19.14
C GLN A 45 2.95 -30.22 20.53
N THR A 46 1.76 -30.80 20.70
CA THR A 46 1.34 -31.44 21.95
C THR A 46 1.07 -32.92 21.69
N PHE A 47 1.69 -33.77 22.48
CA PHE A 47 1.49 -35.22 22.43
C PHE A 47 0.46 -35.67 23.48
N ASN A 48 -0.53 -36.46 23.07
CA ASN A 48 -1.56 -36.99 23.95
C ASN A 48 -1.52 -38.52 23.98
N ARG A 49 -1.44 -39.07 25.20
CA ARG A 49 -1.42 -40.49 25.58
C ARG A 49 -2.41 -41.43 24.86
N PHE A 50 -3.49 -40.94 24.26
CA PHE A 50 -4.55 -41.78 23.69
C PHE A 50 -4.45 -42.03 22.17
N ILE A 51 -3.47 -41.43 21.48
CA ILE A 51 -3.33 -41.59 20.02
C ILE A 51 -2.09 -42.46 19.75
N PRO A 52 -2.24 -43.68 19.21
CA PRO A 52 -1.10 -44.52 18.86
C PRO A 52 -0.24 -43.81 17.79
N LEU A 53 1.07 -43.82 17.99
CA LEU A 53 2.14 -43.23 17.16
C LEU A 53 2.24 -43.79 15.73
N ASP A 54 1.29 -44.62 15.32
CA ASP A 54 1.40 -45.48 14.14
C ASP A 54 0.24 -45.19 13.15
N ILE A 55 0.14 -43.94 12.69
CA ILE A 55 -0.68 -43.57 11.53
C ILE A 55 0.10 -42.56 10.68
N GLY A 56 0.97 -43.11 9.82
CA GLY A 56 1.67 -42.51 8.68
C GLY A 56 1.67 -40.99 8.51
N GLY A 57 2.82 -40.37 8.79
CA GLY A 57 3.25 -39.09 8.20
C GLY A 57 3.92 -38.13 9.19
N ASP A 58 5.22 -37.86 8.98
CA ASP A 58 5.99 -36.68 9.45
C ASP A 58 6.03 -36.29 10.94
N PHE A 59 5.51 -37.08 11.87
CA PHE A 59 5.56 -36.73 13.30
C PHE A 59 6.76 -37.34 14.03
N ILE A 60 7.72 -36.47 14.38
CA ILE A 60 8.78 -36.60 15.40
C ILE A 60 9.68 -37.84 15.29
N ASP A 61 10.99 -37.61 15.07
CA ASP A 61 12.00 -38.65 14.92
C ASP A 61 12.00 -39.64 16.10
N SER A 62 12.18 -40.93 15.81
CA SER A 62 12.35 -42.01 16.80
C SER A 62 13.44 -41.72 17.84
N ASP A 63 14.43 -40.92 17.46
CA ASP A 63 15.50 -40.44 18.34
C ASP A 63 15.02 -39.43 19.40
N VAL A 64 13.99 -38.63 19.10
CA VAL A 64 13.38 -37.70 20.07
C VAL A 64 12.58 -38.47 21.11
N LEU A 65 11.80 -39.48 20.68
CA LEU A 65 11.01 -40.33 21.57
C LEU A 65 11.89 -41.15 22.53
N SER A 66 12.99 -41.70 22.04
CA SER A 66 13.95 -42.43 22.88
C SER A 66 14.65 -41.51 23.89
N SER A 67 15.02 -40.30 23.46
CA SER A 67 15.63 -39.28 24.34
C SER A 67 14.69 -38.86 25.48
N LEU A 68 13.42 -38.63 25.16
CA LEU A 68 12.37 -38.36 26.15
C LEU A 68 12.33 -39.47 27.22
N GLY A 69 12.26 -40.74 26.80
CA GLY A 69 12.28 -41.89 27.72
C GLY A 69 13.52 -41.91 28.60
N SER A 70 14.70 -41.65 28.04
CA SER A 70 15.98 -41.64 28.79
C SER A 70 16.07 -40.54 29.85
N MET A 71 15.34 -39.43 29.66
CA MET A 71 15.29 -38.29 30.58
C MET A 71 14.15 -38.40 31.61
N GLY A 72 13.48 -39.56 31.68
CA GLY A 72 12.38 -39.78 32.63
C GLY A 72 11.04 -39.18 32.18
N TYR A 73 10.86 -38.90 30.89
CA TYR A 73 9.55 -38.59 30.32
C TYR A 73 8.84 -39.89 29.99
N ASP A 74 7.67 -40.11 30.58
CA ASP A 74 6.81 -41.23 30.22
C ASP A 74 5.89 -40.80 29.07
N VAL A 75 6.36 -41.03 27.85
CA VAL A 75 5.63 -40.66 26.63
C VAL A 75 4.33 -41.47 26.50
N GLY A 76 4.17 -42.59 27.23
CA GLY A 76 2.97 -43.41 27.21
C GLY A 76 1.85 -42.90 28.14
N ASP A 77 2.20 -42.28 29.26
CA ASP A 77 1.24 -41.96 30.34
C ASP A 77 0.98 -40.45 30.55
N GLU A 78 1.85 -39.56 30.05
CA GLU A 78 1.77 -38.12 30.28
C GLU A 78 1.58 -37.30 28.98
N THR A 79 0.93 -36.14 29.08
CA THR A 79 0.94 -35.15 28.00
C THR A 79 2.31 -34.50 27.95
N VAL A 80 2.96 -34.56 26.79
CA VAL A 80 4.29 -33.96 26.57
C VAL A 80 4.17 -32.86 25.53
N TYR A 81 4.72 -31.69 25.86
CA TYR A 81 4.86 -30.58 24.92
C TYR A 81 6.24 -30.67 24.28
N VAL A 82 6.28 -30.62 22.94
CA VAL A 82 7.52 -30.64 22.16
C VAL A 82 7.51 -29.44 21.24
N ALA A 83 8.65 -28.78 21.10
CA ALA A 83 8.80 -27.67 20.18
C ALA A 83 10.15 -27.71 19.49
N LYS A 84 10.23 -27.03 18.35
CA LYS A 84 11.46 -26.82 17.60
C LYS A 84 11.97 -25.42 17.90
N LEU A 85 13.16 -25.34 18.46
CA LEU A 85 13.83 -24.08 18.83
C LEU A 85 14.93 -23.80 17.81
N ARG A 86 14.88 -22.63 17.18
CA ARG A 86 15.88 -22.15 16.23
C ARG A 86 16.75 -21.08 16.89
N PHE A 87 18.07 -21.15 16.69
CA PHE A 87 19.00 -20.18 17.25
C PHE A 87 19.14 -18.93 16.37
N PHE A 88 19.38 -17.79 17.02
CA PHE A 88 19.59 -16.49 16.37
C PHE A 88 20.89 -16.42 15.57
N GLU A 89 21.92 -17.11 16.05
CA GLU A 89 23.24 -17.19 15.41
C GLU A 89 23.59 -18.67 15.16
N GLU A 90 24.46 -18.93 14.19
CA GLU A 90 25.00 -20.27 13.99
C GLU A 90 26.02 -20.58 15.09
N LEU A 91 25.75 -21.64 15.86
CA LEU A 91 26.59 -22.02 16.99
C LEU A 91 27.88 -22.69 16.52
N LEU A 92 28.93 -22.58 17.34
CA LEU A 92 30.19 -23.27 17.10
C LEU A 92 30.04 -24.79 17.24
N TYR A 93 29.23 -25.23 18.21
CA TYR A 93 28.95 -26.63 18.50
C TYR A 93 27.46 -26.83 18.78
N PRO A 94 26.86 -27.98 18.40
CA PRO A 94 25.52 -28.33 18.82
C PRO A 94 25.40 -28.33 20.35
N PRO A 95 24.32 -27.76 20.92
CA PRO A 95 24.09 -27.81 22.37
C PRO A 95 23.99 -29.24 22.88
N LEU A 96 24.27 -29.43 24.17
CA LEU A 96 24.12 -30.73 24.80
C LEU A 96 22.65 -31.11 24.95
N THR A 97 22.33 -32.35 24.59
CA THR A 97 21.03 -32.96 24.89
C THR A 97 20.83 -33.00 26.40
N GLY A 98 19.70 -32.48 26.88
CA GLY A 98 19.34 -32.41 28.30
C GLY A 98 19.61 -31.08 28.99
N SER A 99 20.27 -30.13 28.30
CA SER A 99 20.45 -28.75 28.77
C SER A 99 19.10 -28.12 29.14
N ASP A 100 19.10 -27.36 30.23
CA ASP A 100 17.90 -26.70 30.74
C ASP A 100 17.56 -25.45 29.93
N LEU A 101 16.27 -25.09 29.93
CA LEU A 101 15.79 -23.86 29.32
C LEU A 101 14.97 -23.02 30.29
N ARG A 102 15.08 -21.70 30.13
CA ARG A 102 14.31 -20.69 30.84
C ARG A 102 13.82 -19.59 29.90
N ALA A 103 12.86 -18.79 30.39
CA ALA A 103 12.46 -17.56 29.71
C ALA A 103 13.55 -16.48 29.89
N PRO A 104 13.82 -15.67 28.85
CA PRO A 104 14.75 -14.55 28.96
C PRO A 104 14.16 -13.40 29.77
N ILE A 105 15.03 -12.61 30.40
CA ILE A 105 14.68 -11.26 30.87
C ILE A 105 14.94 -10.22 29.78
N PHE A 106 14.35 -9.03 29.93
CA PHE A 106 14.42 -7.97 28.92
C PHE A 106 15.86 -7.61 28.51
N ASP A 107 16.76 -7.40 29.48
CA ASP A 107 18.13 -6.99 29.22
C ASP A 107 18.94 -8.00 28.37
N GLU A 108 18.60 -9.29 28.44
CA GLU A 108 19.29 -10.35 27.70
C GLU A 108 18.96 -10.33 26.21
N ILE A 109 17.73 -9.92 25.84
CA ILE A 109 17.26 -9.91 24.46
C ILE A 109 17.10 -8.51 23.87
N LYS A 110 17.23 -7.46 24.70
CA LYS A 110 17.04 -6.06 24.31
C LYS A 110 17.80 -5.74 23.03
N ASN A 111 19.09 -6.02 22.98
CA ASN A 111 19.93 -5.68 21.82
C ASN A 111 19.61 -6.49 20.54
N LEU A 112 18.93 -7.63 20.67
CA LEU A 112 18.51 -8.45 19.53
C LEU A 112 17.21 -7.93 18.92
N LEU A 113 16.24 -7.55 19.76
CA LEU A 113 14.90 -7.17 19.31
C LEU A 113 14.74 -5.64 19.15
N ILE A 114 15.44 -4.86 19.96
CA ILE A 114 15.34 -3.40 20.07
C ILE A 114 16.75 -2.78 19.95
N ASP A 115 17.07 -2.29 18.76
CA ASP A 115 18.38 -1.72 18.41
C ASP A 115 18.33 -0.19 18.24
N THR A 116 17.21 0.45 18.56
CA THR A 116 17.00 1.89 18.38
C THR A 116 16.06 2.47 19.45
N LEU A 117 15.97 3.81 19.51
CA LEU A 117 15.07 4.54 20.40
C LEU A 117 13.76 4.87 19.69
N PRO A 118 12.60 4.86 20.39
CA PRO A 118 11.30 5.12 19.77
C PRO A 118 11.26 6.43 18.97
N LYS A 119 11.81 7.51 19.53
CA LYS A 119 11.88 8.85 18.91
C LYS A 119 12.71 8.93 17.62
N GLU A 120 13.50 7.90 17.31
CA GLU A 120 14.37 7.85 16.12
C GLU A 120 14.00 6.68 15.19
N SER A 121 12.81 6.11 15.36
CA SER A 121 12.38 4.88 14.69
C SER A 121 10.94 5.00 14.21
N LEU A 122 10.56 4.13 13.27
CA LEU A 122 9.16 3.93 12.93
C LEU A 122 8.60 2.86 13.88
N ILE A 123 7.59 3.22 14.67
CA ILE A 123 6.92 2.32 15.61
C ILE A 123 5.87 1.52 14.85
N LEU A 124 6.21 0.29 14.44
CA LEU A 124 5.34 -0.50 13.56
C LEU A 124 4.29 -1.31 14.32
N GLY A 125 4.54 -1.69 15.57
CA GLY A 125 3.61 -2.47 16.37
C GLY A 125 4.28 -3.35 17.43
N SER A 126 3.65 -4.46 17.79
CA SER A 126 4.11 -5.37 18.85
C SER A 126 4.82 -6.59 18.27
N ILE A 127 5.97 -6.96 18.82
CA ILE A 127 6.61 -8.26 18.57
C ILE A 127 5.80 -9.33 19.30
N LYS A 128 5.13 -10.20 18.55
CA LYS A 128 4.21 -11.19 19.12
C LYS A 128 4.93 -12.14 20.08
N ASN A 129 4.22 -12.56 21.13
CA ASN A 129 4.68 -13.54 22.11
C ASN A 129 5.89 -13.10 22.94
N THR A 130 6.02 -11.78 23.13
CA THR A 130 7.04 -11.16 24.01
C THR A 130 6.44 -10.55 25.28
N ASP A 131 5.19 -10.85 25.59
CA ASP A 131 4.43 -10.38 26.76
C ASP A 131 5.16 -10.61 28.09
N ASN A 132 5.69 -11.83 28.30
CA ASN A 132 6.43 -12.15 29.52
C ASN A 132 7.70 -11.30 29.68
N ILE A 133 8.34 -10.92 28.56
CA ILE A 133 9.57 -10.13 28.59
C ILE A 133 9.24 -8.64 28.76
N ALA A 134 8.14 -8.20 28.17
CA ALA A 134 7.68 -6.82 28.21
C ALA A 134 7.37 -6.33 29.64
N GLU A 135 7.08 -7.23 30.59
CA GLU A 135 6.92 -6.87 32.00
C GLU A 135 8.16 -6.17 32.58
N GLY A 136 9.36 -6.58 32.14
CA GLY A 136 10.65 -6.02 32.56
C GLY A 136 11.19 -4.92 31.65
N MET A 137 10.44 -4.43 30.66
CA MET A 137 10.95 -3.44 29.70
C MET A 137 11.16 -2.06 30.33
N ASP A 138 12.14 -1.32 29.82
CA ASP A 138 12.36 0.07 30.24
C ASP A 138 11.13 0.94 29.92
N ASP A 139 10.85 1.94 30.76
CA ASP A 139 9.67 2.81 30.61
C ASP A 139 9.63 3.56 29.27
N ILE A 140 10.79 3.82 28.66
CA ILE A 140 10.86 4.46 27.34
C ILE A 140 10.22 3.62 26.23
N TYR A 141 10.04 2.31 26.44
CA TYR A 141 9.45 1.38 25.47
C TYR A 141 7.99 1.02 25.80
N LYS A 142 7.41 1.58 26.87
CA LYS A 142 6.03 1.33 27.30
C LYS A 142 5.06 2.36 26.71
N ASP A 143 3.78 1.97 26.64
CA ASP A 143 2.65 2.84 26.28
C ASP A 143 2.84 3.63 24.97
N LEU A 144 3.54 3.05 24.00
CA LEU A 144 3.86 3.72 22.74
C LEU A 144 2.71 3.71 21.74
N PHE A 145 1.85 2.69 21.80
CA PHE A 145 0.77 2.49 20.83
C PHE A 145 -0.34 1.58 21.36
N THR A 146 -1.40 1.50 20.57
CA THR A 146 -2.53 0.60 20.75
C THR A 146 -2.57 -0.37 19.57
N THR A 147 -3.04 -1.59 19.78
CA THR A 147 -3.30 -2.59 18.74
C THR A 147 -4.80 -2.84 18.64
N PHE A 148 -5.30 -3.23 17.47
CA PHE A 148 -6.70 -3.64 17.31
C PHE A 148 -6.75 -5.16 17.17
N GLN A 149 -7.47 -5.87 18.04
CA GLN A 149 -7.65 -7.33 17.98
C GLN A 149 -9.02 -7.72 18.55
N ASN A 150 -9.68 -8.70 17.94
CA ASN A 150 -11.00 -9.20 18.38
C ASN A 150 -12.06 -8.09 18.52
N ASN A 151 -12.06 -7.12 17.58
CA ASN A 151 -12.91 -5.93 17.60
C ASN A 151 -12.72 -4.99 18.80
N GLU A 152 -11.58 -5.09 19.50
CA GLU A 152 -11.23 -4.23 20.62
C GLU A 152 -9.85 -3.60 20.44
N PHE A 153 -9.71 -2.39 20.99
CA PHE A 153 -8.43 -1.71 21.08
C PHE A 153 -7.70 -2.10 22.37
N ILE A 154 -6.54 -2.70 22.21
CA ILE A 154 -5.72 -3.24 23.30
C ILE A 154 -4.43 -2.42 23.39
N LYS A 155 -4.18 -1.81 24.56
CA LYS A 155 -2.91 -1.13 24.85
C LYS A 155 -1.72 -2.10 24.72
N GLN A 156 -0.55 -1.55 24.39
CA GLN A 156 0.70 -2.32 24.28
C GLN A 156 0.94 -3.25 25.49
N ARG A 157 1.11 -4.55 25.23
CA ARG A 157 1.49 -5.58 26.22
C ARG A 157 2.78 -6.33 25.88
N GLU A 158 3.29 -6.12 24.67
CA GLU A 158 4.42 -6.82 24.09
C GLU A 158 5.53 -5.80 23.77
N LEU A 159 6.74 -6.27 23.49
CA LEU A 159 7.85 -5.40 23.10
C LEU A 159 7.54 -4.68 21.78
N PRO A 160 7.92 -3.40 21.63
CA PRO A 160 7.68 -2.66 20.41
C PRO A 160 8.63 -3.13 19.29
N TYR A 161 8.12 -3.32 18.08
CA TYR A 161 8.95 -3.42 16.89
C TYR A 161 9.29 -2.01 16.40
N LEU A 162 10.52 -1.61 16.70
CA LEU A 162 11.08 -0.33 16.24
C LEU A 162 11.88 -0.56 14.96
N PHE A 163 11.52 0.13 13.89
CA PHE A 163 12.24 0.10 12.62
C PHE A 163 13.15 1.32 12.48
N ASP A 164 14.46 1.09 12.41
CA ASP A 164 15.44 2.16 12.14
C ASP A 164 15.44 2.53 10.65
N TYR A 165 14.64 3.53 10.28
CA TYR A 165 14.55 4.00 8.91
C TYR A 165 15.87 4.58 8.36
N LYS A 166 16.80 5.02 9.23
CA LYS A 166 18.11 5.53 8.80
C LYS A 166 18.99 4.40 8.25
N SER A 167 18.75 3.16 8.67
CA SER A 167 19.47 1.98 8.15
C SER A 167 19.22 1.74 6.67
N MET A 168 18.19 2.34 6.07
CA MET A 168 17.96 2.26 4.62
C MET A 168 19.15 2.78 3.79
N HIS A 169 20.04 3.58 4.37
CA HIS A 169 21.30 3.92 3.70
C HIS A 169 22.18 2.70 3.39
N GLN A 170 22.15 1.68 4.26
CA GLN A 170 22.89 0.42 4.11
C GLN A 170 22.01 -0.71 3.54
N TYR A 171 20.77 -0.82 4.02
CA TYR A 171 19.79 -1.85 3.69
C TYR A 171 18.54 -1.20 3.07
N PRO A 172 18.65 -0.72 1.82
CA PRO A 172 17.63 0.13 1.22
C PRO A 172 16.34 -0.62 0.88
N HIS A 173 15.30 0.19 0.75
CA HIS A 173 13.99 -0.19 0.22
C HIS A 173 13.19 -1.18 1.07
N ILE A 174 11.87 -1.07 0.96
CA ILE A 174 10.92 -1.88 1.71
C ILE A 174 9.92 -2.49 0.71
N GLY A 175 9.68 -3.79 0.81
CA GLY A 175 8.56 -4.48 0.16
C GLY A 175 7.42 -4.67 1.14
N VAL A 176 6.19 -4.45 0.71
CA VAL A 176 4.98 -4.70 1.50
C VAL A 176 4.08 -5.67 0.72
N PHE A 177 4.02 -6.92 1.16
CA PHE A 177 3.37 -8.00 0.42
C PHE A 177 2.20 -8.57 1.22
N GLY A 178 1.09 -8.84 0.56
CA GLY A 178 -0.07 -9.45 1.22
C GLY A 178 -1.30 -9.47 0.33
N GLY A 179 -2.16 -10.48 0.45
CA GLY A 179 -3.40 -10.57 -0.29
C GLY A 179 -4.42 -9.47 0.10
N SER A 180 -5.53 -9.40 -0.64
CA SER A 180 -6.64 -8.52 -0.27
C SER A 180 -7.16 -8.80 1.15
N GLY A 181 -7.51 -7.74 1.88
CA GLY A 181 -8.01 -7.85 3.26
C GLY A 181 -7.02 -8.45 4.27
N SER A 182 -5.72 -8.44 3.97
CA SER A 182 -4.66 -8.95 4.87
C SER A 182 -4.15 -7.92 5.88
N GLY A 183 -4.48 -6.64 5.67
CA GLY A 183 -3.92 -5.51 6.42
C GLY A 183 -2.76 -4.79 5.72
N LYS A 184 -2.45 -5.12 4.45
CA LYS A 184 -1.41 -4.46 3.64
C LYS A 184 -1.54 -2.92 3.61
N SER A 185 -2.67 -2.38 3.14
CA SER A 185 -2.91 -0.93 3.07
C SER A 185 -2.88 -0.29 4.46
N PHE A 186 -3.40 -0.98 5.47
CA PHE A 186 -3.39 -0.54 6.85
C PHE A 186 -1.96 -0.43 7.43
N GLY A 187 -1.12 -1.44 7.20
CA GLY A 187 0.28 -1.40 7.57
C GLY A 187 1.06 -0.32 6.82
N LEU A 188 0.74 -0.10 5.55
CA LEU A 188 1.32 1.00 4.78
C LEU A 188 0.93 2.36 5.35
N ARG A 189 -0.33 2.53 5.76
CA ARG A 189 -0.82 3.73 6.47
C ARG A 189 -0.06 3.98 7.77
N VAL A 190 0.19 2.94 8.58
CA VAL A 190 1.02 3.05 9.79
C VAL A 190 2.44 3.52 9.45
N VAL A 191 3.08 2.95 8.43
CA VAL A 191 4.41 3.39 7.98
C VAL A 191 4.39 4.86 7.55
N LEU A 192 3.36 5.29 6.82
CA LEU A 192 3.20 6.68 6.37
C LEU A 192 3.03 7.65 7.55
N GLU A 193 2.22 7.30 8.55
CA GLU A 193 2.07 8.07 9.79
C GLU A 193 3.43 8.25 10.50
N GLU A 194 4.20 7.18 10.65
CA GLU A 194 5.51 7.24 11.29
C GLU A 194 6.51 8.08 10.46
N LEU A 195 6.49 7.98 9.13
CA LEU A 195 7.33 8.82 8.27
C LEU A 195 6.98 10.30 8.38
N MET A 196 5.69 10.63 8.53
CA MET A 196 5.25 12.00 8.81
C MET A 196 5.73 12.49 10.17
N GLU A 197 5.67 11.65 11.22
CA GLU A 197 6.22 11.99 12.54
C GLU A 197 7.72 12.25 12.50
N MET A 198 8.46 11.46 11.71
CA MET A 198 9.90 11.65 11.53
C MET A 198 10.26 12.81 10.59
N GLY A 199 9.27 13.47 9.95
CA GLY A 199 9.48 14.53 8.97
C GLY A 199 10.30 14.06 7.77
N VAL A 200 10.04 12.85 7.29
CA VAL A 200 10.71 12.28 6.11
C VAL A 200 9.89 12.65 4.86
N PRO A 201 10.46 13.43 3.91
CA PRO A 201 9.76 13.76 2.66
C PRO A 201 9.38 12.48 1.92
N THR A 202 8.10 12.36 1.57
CA THR A 202 7.55 11.12 1.03
C THR A 202 6.57 11.44 -0.09
N ILE A 203 6.55 10.62 -1.13
CA ILE A 203 5.60 10.71 -2.24
C ILE A 203 4.83 9.40 -2.30
N VAL A 204 3.52 9.49 -2.28
CA VAL A 204 2.62 8.33 -2.30
C VAL A 204 1.84 8.35 -3.60
N MET A 205 1.88 7.25 -4.34
CA MET A 205 1.00 7.02 -5.49
C MET A 205 -0.23 6.27 -5.00
N ASP A 206 -1.38 6.94 -4.97
CA ASP A 206 -2.63 6.43 -4.39
C ASP A 206 -3.77 6.38 -5.43
N PRO A 207 -3.86 5.30 -6.23
CA PRO A 207 -4.93 5.15 -7.22
C PRO A 207 -6.32 4.89 -6.63
N HIS A 208 -6.39 4.57 -5.33
CA HIS A 208 -7.62 4.12 -4.67
C HIS A 208 -8.16 5.14 -3.66
N TYR A 209 -7.52 6.31 -3.53
CA TYR A 209 -7.91 7.35 -2.59
C TYR A 209 -7.93 6.85 -1.13
N GLU A 210 -7.08 5.86 -0.81
CA GLU A 210 -6.99 5.24 0.51
C GLU A 210 -6.02 5.94 1.46
N MET A 211 -5.17 6.84 0.96
CA MET A 211 -4.03 7.42 1.69
C MET A 211 -4.28 8.88 2.08
N ASP A 212 -5.50 9.21 2.53
CA ASP A 212 -5.83 10.50 3.13
C ASP A 212 -5.78 10.43 4.67
N PHE A 213 -5.05 11.34 5.30
CA PHE A 213 -4.78 11.35 6.74
C PHE A 213 -5.52 12.48 7.48
N THR A 214 -6.56 13.05 6.88
CA THR A 214 -7.34 14.16 7.45
C THR A 214 -8.18 13.70 8.65
N ASN A 215 -8.76 12.49 8.56
CA ASN A 215 -9.66 11.98 9.57
C ASN A 215 -8.92 11.09 10.57
N ASN A 216 -9.10 11.41 11.85
CA ASN A 216 -8.53 10.65 12.95
C ASN A 216 -9.34 9.39 13.26
N SER A 217 -8.66 8.37 13.79
CA SER A 217 -9.33 7.22 14.39
C SER A 217 -9.77 7.51 15.81
N GLU A 218 -10.67 6.69 16.35
CA GLU A 218 -11.20 6.83 17.72
C GLU A 218 -10.16 6.67 18.83
N ILE A 219 -8.94 6.24 18.48
CA ILE A 219 -7.85 6.00 19.43
C ILE A 219 -6.82 7.13 19.51
N SER A 220 -6.93 8.18 18.70
CA SER A 220 -5.89 9.21 18.58
C SER A 220 -6.44 10.57 18.18
N ASP A 221 -5.97 11.63 18.88
CA ASP A 221 -6.24 13.02 18.53
C ASP A 221 -5.11 13.67 17.69
N LYS A 222 -4.15 12.88 17.18
CA LYS A 222 -3.03 13.41 16.39
C LYS A 222 -3.51 14.09 15.11
N ASP A 223 -3.05 15.32 14.86
CA ASP A 223 -3.33 16.05 13.63
C ASP A 223 -2.15 15.95 12.65
N TYR A 224 -2.44 15.43 11.45
CA TYR A 224 -1.48 15.31 10.36
C TYR A 224 -1.64 16.39 9.28
N SER A 225 -2.63 17.29 9.38
CA SER A 225 -3.00 18.25 8.32
C SER A 225 -1.83 19.10 7.82
N ASP A 226 -0.88 19.45 8.72
CA ASP A 226 0.32 20.22 8.36
C ASP A 226 1.47 19.35 7.81
N LYS A 227 1.40 18.03 7.93
CA LYS A 227 2.46 17.07 7.57
C LYS A 227 2.27 16.43 6.20
N PHE A 228 1.04 16.38 5.68
CA PHE A 228 0.77 15.87 4.32
C PHE A 228 -0.04 16.83 3.46
N LYS A 229 -0.11 16.53 2.16
CA LYS A 229 -1.01 17.17 1.21
C LYS A 229 -1.42 16.19 0.11
N CYS A 230 -2.71 16.08 -0.15
CA CYS A 230 -3.25 15.39 -1.32
C CYS A 230 -3.21 16.32 -2.54
N LEU A 231 -2.67 15.83 -3.67
CA LEU A 231 -2.61 16.52 -4.95
C LEU A 231 -3.17 15.60 -6.03
N GLU A 232 -4.31 16.00 -6.60
CA GLU A 232 -4.91 15.30 -7.73
C GLU A 232 -4.24 15.69 -9.06
N ILE A 233 -3.85 14.69 -9.84
CA ILE A 233 -3.16 14.88 -11.12
C ILE A 233 -4.15 15.43 -12.16
N GLY A 234 -3.78 16.52 -12.82
CA GLY A 234 -4.62 17.22 -13.79
C GLY A 234 -5.40 18.39 -13.19
N ILE A 235 -5.61 18.39 -11.86
CA ILE A 235 -6.33 19.45 -11.14
C ILE A 235 -5.37 20.32 -10.31
N HIS A 236 -4.54 19.70 -9.47
CA HIS A 236 -3.61 20.39 -8.58
C HIS A 236 -2.18 20.36 -9.10
N THR A 237 -1.78 19.22 -9.68
CA THR A 237 -0.42 19.02 -10.20
C THR A 237 -0.46 18.53 -11.65
N GLY A 238 0.59 18.81 -12.40
CA GLY A 238 0.69 18.43 -13.80
C GLY A 238 2.10 18.53 -14.34
N ILE A 239 2.22 18.51 -15.66
CA ILE A 239 3.49 18.55 -16.36
C ILE A 239 3.56 19.81 -17.22
N LYS A 240 4.58 20.62 -16.97
CA LYS A 240 4.89 21.76 -17.82
C LYS A 240 5.43 21.27 -19.15
N PHE A 241 4.62 21.34 -20.22
CA PHE A 241 4.95 20.80 -21.54
C PHE A 241 6.31 21.28 -22.07
N GLN A 242 6.71 22.52 -21.77
CA GLN A 242 7.98 23.11 -22.21
C GLN A 242 9.22 22.42 -21.63
N GLU A 243 9.09 21.68 -20.53
CA GLU A 243 10.19 20.95 -19.91
C GLU A 243 10.36 19.54 -20.49
N LEU A 244 9.38 19.05 -21.25
CA LEU A 244 9.40 17.70 -21.80
C LEU A 244 10.49 17.53 -22.84
N GLN A 245 11.29 16.48 -22.67
CA GLN A 245 12.13 15.96 -23.74
C GLN A 245 11.33 15.03 -24.65
N LYS A 246 11.88 14.72 -25.83
CA LYS A 246 11.28 13.78 -26.79
C LYS A 246 11.00 12.42 -26.14
N ARG A 247 11.92 11.93 -25.30
CA ARG A 247 11.76 10.68 -24.56
C ARG A 247 10.58 10.75 -23.58
N ASP A 248 10.45 11.84 -22.85
CA ASP A 248 9.37 12.03 -21.87
C ASP A 248 8.01 12.05 -22.58
N LEU A 249 7.87 12.83 -23.66
CA LEU A 249 6.62 12.88 -24.42
C LEU A 249 6.26 11.52 -25.02
N LYS A 250 7.23 10.78 -25.57
CA LYS A 250 7.00 9.40 -26.05
C LYS A 250 6.50 8.48 -24.95
N ASN A 251 7.10 8.54 -23.76
CA ASN A 251 6.69 7.74 -22.61
C ASN A 251 5.26 8.08 -22.16
N LEU A 252 4.92 9.36 -22.08
CA LEU A 252 3.58 9.82 -21.72
C LEU A 252 2.53 9.34 -22.73
N LEU A 253 2.80 9.52 -24.03
CA LEU A 253 1.87 9.10 -25.09
C LEU A 253 1.74 7.58 -25.18
N THR A 254 2.83 6.83 -24.95
CA THR A 254 2.81 5.35 -24.91
C THR A 254 1.94 4.84 -23.75
N ALA A 255 2.02 5.51 -22.60
CA ALA A 255 1.21 5.16 -21.44
C ALA A 255 -0.29 5.46 -21.65
N ALA A 256 -0.65 6.39 -22.54
CA ALA A 256 -2.03 6.55 -23.01
C ALA A 256 -2.44 5.43 -23.98
N SER A 257 -1.61 5.12 -24.96
CA SER A 257 -1.78 4.01 -25.90
C SER A 257 -0.47 3.71 -26.64
N PRO A 258 -0.12 2.44 -26.90
CA PRO A 258 1.14 2.08 -27.55
C PRO A 258 1.42 2.89 -28.82
N LEU A 259 2.66 3.38 -28.95
CA LEU A 259 3.14 4.09 -30.13
C LEU A 259 3.77 3.11 -31.13
N THR A 260 3.54 3.35 -32.42
CA THR A 260 4.30 2.68 -33.49
C THR A 260 5.61 3.42 -33.77
N ASP A 261 6.57 2.77 -34.42
CA ASP A 261 7.84 3.41 -34.81
C ASP A 261 7.63 4.66 -35.67
N SER A 262 6.64 4.63 -36.56
CA SER A 262 6.25 5.79 -37.37
C SER A 262 5.75 6.96 -36.52
N MET A 263 4.99 6.69 -35.45
CA MET A 263 4.56 7.73 -34.50
C MET A 263 5.72 8.26 -33.66
N ASN A 264 6.64 7.39 -33.24
CA ASN A 264 7.87 7.80 -32.57
C ASN A 264 8.70 8.74 -33.44
N ASN A 265 8.81 8.46 -34.74
CA ASN A 265 9.51 9.32 -35.69
C ASN A 265 8.85 10.71 -35.84
N VAL A 266 7.51 10.80 -35.86
CA VAL A 266 6.79 12.08 -35.88
C VAL A 266 7.23 12.96 -34.70
N ILE A 267 7.28 12.39 -33.49
CA ILE A 267 7.71 13.11 -32.29
C ILE A 267 9.18 13.53 -32.40
N ASP A 268 10.04 12.63 -32.90
CA ASP A 268 11.47 12.93 -33.05
C ASP A 268 11.76 14.06 -34.02
N VAL A 269 10.99 14.14 -35.10
CA VAL A 269 11.21 15.13 -36.16
C VAL A 269 10.54 16.46 -35.82
N MET A 270 9.30 16.44 -35.31
CA MET A 270 8.49 17.65 -35.17
C MET A 270 8.60 18.33 -33.80
N LEU A 271 8.91 17.60 -32.71
CA LEU A 271 9.01 18.20 -31.39
C LEU A 271 10.29 19.05 -31.26
N SER A 272 10.09 20.35 -31.14
CA SER A 272 11.15 21.32 -30.92
C SER A 272 11.49 21.46 -29.43
N LYS A 273 12.76 21.70 -29.10
CA LYS A 273 13.18 21.91 -27.71
C LYS A 273 12.47 23.13 -27.12
N GLY A 274 11.84 22.97 -25.95
CA GLY A 274 11.12 24.05 -25.27
C GLY A 274 9.79 24.44 -25.92
N ALA A 275 9.25 23.62 -26.84
CA ALA A 275 7.93 23.86 -27.43
C ALA A 275 6.86 23.95 -26.34
N SER A 276 5.88 24.85 -26.51
CA SER A 276 4.62 24.80 -25.75
C SER A 276 3.67 23.77 -26.34
N PHE A 277 2.68 23.34 -25.55
CA PHE A 277 1.61 22.45 -26.01
C PHE A 277 0.95 22.99 -27.29
N GLU A 278 0.51 24.26 -27.28
CA GLU A 278 -0.15 24.89 -28.44
C GLU A 278 0.78 24.96 -29.65
N SER A 279 2.07 25.25 -29.46
CA SER A 279 3.01 25.32 -30.59
C SER A 279 3.25 23.96 -31.26
N PHE A 280 3.28 22.87 -30.46
CA PHE A 280 3.46 21.53 -31.00
C PHE A 280 2.18 21.01 -31.65
N LYS A 281 1.04 21.22 -30.99
CA LYS A 281 -0.29 20.93 -31.53
C LYS A 281 -0.52 21.64 -32.87
N ASN A 282 -0.29 22.96 -32.92
CA ASN A 282 -0.46 23.74 -34.15
C ASN A 282 0.40 23.19 -35.30
N LYS A 283 1.65 22.78 -35.04
CA LYS A 283 2.49 22.13 -36.07
C LYS A 283 1.89 20.83 -36.60
N LEU A 284 1.30 20.01 -35.74
CA LEU A 284 0.63 18.78 -36.17
C LEU A 284 -0.63 19.09 -36.99
N ASP A 285 -1.44 20.06 -36.56
CA ASP A 285 -2.65 20.49 -37.26
C ASP A 285 -2.32 21.06 -38.65
N LEU A 286 -1.32 21.94 -38.76
CA LEU A 286 -0.87 22.50 -40.05
C LEU A 286 -0.38 21.41 -41.01
N LEU A 287 0.35 20.42 -40.51
CA LEU A 287 0.80 19.30 -41.35
C LEU A 287 -0.37 18.46 -41.85
N LEU A 288 -1.34 18.15 -40.98
CA LEU A 288 -2.54 17.40 -41.36
C LEU A 288 -3.38 18.15 -42.39
N GLU A 289 -3.55 19.46 -42.23
CA GLU A 289 -4.25 20.31 -43.18
C GLU A 289 -3.59 20.23 -44.57
N GLY A 290 -2.26 20.37 -44.65
CA GLY A 290 -1.52 20.21 -45.91
C GLY A 290 -1.65 18.82 -46.52
N GLN A 291 -1.65 17.77 -45.68
CA GLN A 291 -1.82 16.38 -46.12
C GLN A 291 -3.23 16.07 -46.61
N GLU A 292 -4.25 16.76 -46.12
CA GLU A 292 -5.63 16.65 -46.58
C GLU A 292 -5.83 17.33 -47.93
N ILE A 293 -5.19 18.48 -48.16
CA ILE A 293 -5.13 19.14 -49.49
C ILE A 293 -4.42 18.21 -50.50
N GLY A 294 -3.32 17.60 -50.06
CA GLY A 294 -2.71 16.42 -50.67
C GLY A 294 -1.59 16.67 -51.67
N SER A 295 -1.30 17.91 -52.07
CA SER A 295 -0.08 18.23 -52.81
C SER A 295 0.34 19.70 -52.67
N ARG A 296 1.65 19.96 -52.82
CA ARG A 296 2.25 21.31 -52.85
C ARG A 296 1.53 22.24 -53.84
N ASP A 297 1.29 21.78 -55.06
CA ASP A 297 0.68 22.60 -56.11
C ASP A 297 -0.75 23.00 -55.78
N LYS A 298 -1.52 22.11 -55.11
CA LYS A 298 -2.88 22.42 -54.67
C LYS A 298 -2.89 23.46 -53.54
N ILE A 299 -1.97 23.35 -52.59
CA ILE A 299 -1.83 24.34 -51.51
C ILE A 299 -1.50 25.73 -52.10
N LEU A 300 -0.57 25.79 -53.06
CA LEU A 300 -0.25 27.04 -53.79
C LEU A 300 -1.45 27.60 -54.57
N GLN A 301 -2.27 26.74 -55.17
CA GLN A 301 -3.50 27.15 -55.83
C GLN A 301 -4.51 27.74 -54.85
N GLU A 302 -4.73 27.08 -53.70
CA GLU A 302 -5.61 27.59 -52.64
C GLU A 302 -5.14 28.96 -52.10
N ILE A 303 -3.82 29.15 -51.89
CA ILE A 303 -3.25 30.45 -51.50
C ILE A 303 -3.56 31.53 -52.54
N ALA A 304 -3.45 31.21 -53.83
CA ALA A 304 -3.62 32.18 -54.91
C ALA A 304 -5.08 32.65 -55.08
N ILE A 305 -6.05 31.81 -54.72
CA ILE A 305 -7.49 32.12 -54.86
C ILE A 305 -8.15 32.61 -53.57
N GLU A 306 -7.54 32.38 -52.41
CA GLU A 306 -8.05 32.86 -51.13
C GLU A 306 -8.06 34.38 -51.12
N GLU A 307 -9.09 35.04 -50.58
CA GLU A 307 -9.20 36.51 -50.53
C GLU A 307 -8.97 37.06 -49.12
N ASP A 308 -9.20 36.24 -48.09
CA ASP A 308 -8.97 36.61 -46.70
C ASP A 308 -7.48 36.53 -46.35
N GLN A 309 -6.91 37.66 -45.91
CA GLN A 309 -5.48 37.74 -45.59
C GLN A 309 -5.07 36.77 -44.46
N THR A 310 -5.91 36.61 -43.44
CA THR A 310 -5.62 35.73 -42.29
C THR A 310 -5.55 34.27 -42.74
N ARG A 311 -6.48 33.87 -43.62
CA ARG A 311 -6.53 32.52 -44.17
C ARG A 311 -5.37 32.25 -45.12
N ARG A 312 -4.97 33.23 -45.94
CA ARG A 312 -3.74 33.16 -46.76
C ARG A 312 -2.51 32.93 -45.91
N ASP A 313 -2.30 33.74 -44.88
CA ASP A 313 -1.12 33.63 -43.99
C ASP A 313 -1.05 32.23 -43.36
N ARG A 314 -2.20 31.68 -42.91
CA ARG A 314 -2.27 30.30 -42.40
C ARG A 314 -1.93 29.26 -43.47
N LEU A 315 -2.39 29.41 -44.70
CA LEU A 315 -2.07 28.47 -45.80
C LEU A 315 -0.58 28.54 -46.18
N GLU A 316 0.06 29.71 -46.07
CA GLU A 316 1.52 29.83 -46.22
C GLU A 316 2.26 29.07 -45.13
N GLU A 317 1.79 29.11 -43.87
CA GLU A 317 2.33 28.27 -42.79
C GLU A 317 2.11 26.77 -43.04
N VAL A 318 0.92 26.38 -43.53
CA VAL A 318 0.61 25.00 -43.95
C VAL A 318 1.61 24.54 -45.01
N LEU A 319 1.87 25.36 -46.02
CA LEU A 319 2.81 25.05 -47.09
C LEU A 319 4.23 24.82 -46.56
N ASP A 320 4.72 25.69 -45.67
CA ASP A 320 6.06 25.55 -45.07
C ASP A 320 6.19 24.26 -44.26
N ILE A 321 5.20 23.95 -43.42
CA ILE A 321 5.18 22.73 -42.61
C ILE A 321 5.06 21.49 -43.50
N TYR A 322 4.19 21.51 -44.51
CA TYR A 322 3.99 20.41 -45.44
C TYR A 322 5.29 20.09 -46.21
N GLU A 323 5.96 21.10 -46.77
CA GLU A 323 7.21 20.91 -47.53
C GLU A 323 8.33 20.29 -46.68
N ARG A 324 8.40 20.65 -45.40
CA ARG A 324 9.44 20.15 -44.48
C ARG A 324 9.17 18.72 -44.02
N TYR A 325 7.93 18.39 -43.69
CA TYR A 325 7.63 17.19 -42.90
C TYR A 325 6.86 16.09 -43.62
N ASP A 326 6.10 16.40 -44.68
CA ASP A 326 5.20 15.43 -45.35
C ASP A 326 5.90 14.12 -45.75
N LYS A 327 7.10 14.23 -46.34
CA LYS A 327 7.89 13.06 -46.77
C LYS A 327 8.35 12.16 -45.63
N THR A 328 8.44 12.68 -44.41
CA THR A 328 8.98 11.99 -43.23
C THR A 328 7.88 11.51 -42.27
N CYS A 329 6.72 12.14 -42.30
CA CYS A 329 5.65 11.96 -41.33
C CYS A 329 4.36 11.56 -42.04
N ASN A 330 3.95 10.30 -41.93
CA ASN A 330 2.70 9.86 -42.56
C ASN A 330 1.47 10.41 -41.81
N SER A 331 0.39 10.70 -42.55
CA SER A 331 -0.82 11.35 -42.02
C SER A 331 -1.50 10.56 -40.90
N MET A 332 -1.54 9.24 -41.00
CA MET A 332 -2.15 8.38 -39.97
C MET A 332 -1.38 8.43 -38.64
N SER A 333 -0.05 8.55 -38.69
CA SER A 333 0.80 8.66 -37.49
C SER A 333 0.71 10.04 -36.88
N VAL A 334 0.66 11.09 -37.70
CA VAL A 334 0.44 12.47 -37.22
C VAL A 334 -0.91 12.58 -36.51
N ARG A 335 -2.00 12.06 -37.10
CA ARG A 335 -3.32 11.97 -36.44
C ARG A 335 -3.25 11.15 -35.15
N GLY A 336 -2.55 10.02 -35.17
CA GLY A 336 -2.40 9.15 -34.00
C GLY A 336 -1.65 9.80 -32.84
N VAL A 337 -0.63 10.62 -33.12
CA VAL A 337 0.10 11.43 -32.13
C VAL A 337 -0.79 12.56 -31.62
N LEU A 338 -1.45 13.31 -32.52
CA LEU A 338 -2.34 14.41 -32.16
C LEU A 338 -3.48 13.94 -31.26
N TRP A 339 -4.15 12.83 -31.61
CA TRP A 339 -5.23 12.28 -30.80
C TRP A 339 -4.76 11.93 -29.38
N ARG A 340 -3.62 11.26 -29.22
CA ARG A 340 -3.05 10.94 -27.89
C ARG A 340 -2.69 12.21 -27.11
N LEU A 341 -2.11 13.19 -27.79
CA LEU A 341 -1.74 14.48 -27.20
C LEU A 341 -2.99 15.21 -26.67
N MET A 342 -4.08 15.21 -27.44
CA MET A 342 -5.36 15.79 -27.05
C MET A 342 -6.04 15.03 -25.91
N THR A 343 -5.96 13.70 -25.90
CA THR A 343 -6.48 12.88 -24.79
C THR A 343 -5.81 13.26 -23.47
N LEU A 344 -4.48 13.36 -23.45
CA LEU A 344 -3.72 13.79 -22.28
C LEU A 344 -4.05 15.23 -21.85
N GLN A 345 -4.26 16.14 -22.81
CA GLN A 345 -4.70 17.51 -22.52
C GLN A 345 -6.11 17.55 -21.93
N GLY A 346 -7.04 16.74 -22.44
CA GLY A 346 -8.40 16.62 -21.93
C GLY A 346 -8.44 16.06 -20.50
N GLU A 347 -7.46 15.23 -20.14
CA GLU A 347 -7.22 14.75 -18.77
C GLU A 347 -6.53 15.81 -17.87
N GLY A 348 -6.21 17.00 -18.40
CA GLY A 348 -5.63 18.12 -17.65
C GLY A 348 -4.13 18.01 -17.36
N ILE A 349 -3.43 16.99 -17.89
CA ILE A 349 -2.05 16.70 -17.46
C ILE A 349 -1.07 17.83 -17.77
N PHE A 350 -1.29 18.62 -18.82
CA PHE A 350 -0.41 19.75 -19.19
C PHE A 350 -0.91 21.11 -18.69
N SER A 351 -1.97 21.14 -17.89
CA SER A 351 -2.57 22.38 -17.36
C SER A 351 -1.83 22.95 -16.15
N HIS A 352 -1.07 22.10 -15.45
CA HIS A 352 -0.40 22.43 -14.19
C HIS A 352 1.08 22.01 -14.24
N ASN A 353 1.82 22.26 -13.16
CA ASN A 353 3.23 21.87 -13.01
C ASN A 353 3.46 21.14 -11.69
N ILE A 354 4.72 20.87 -11.35
CA ILE A 354 5.10 20.17 -10.11
C ILE A 354 5.69 21.10 -9.04
N ASP A 355 5.60 22.43 -9.21
CA ASP A 355 6.31 23.39 -8.36
C ASP A 355 5.84 23.31 -6.90
N GLU A 356 4.52 23.18 -6.68
CA GLU A 356 3.94 22.98 -5.35
C GLU A 356 4.47 21.68 -4.71
N LEU A 357 4.50 20.58 -5.47
CA LEU A 357 5.05 19.31 -5.01
C LEU A 357 6.53 19.44 -4.59
N LEU A 358 7.34 20.14 -5.38
CA LEU A 358 8.75 20.37 -5.06
C LEU A 358 8.94 21.20 -3.78
N ASP A 359 8.11 22.22 -3.56
CA ASP A 359 8.12 23.02 -2.33
C ASP A 359 7.69 22.20 -1.10
N LEU A 360 6.64 21.39 -1.22
CA LEU A 360 6.17 20.50 -0.15
C LEU A 360 7.26 19.50 0.27
N LEU A 361 7.97 18.89 -0.69
CA LEU A 361 9.07 17.98 -0.38
C LEU A 361 10.23 18.70 0.33
N LYS A 362 10.59 19.91 -0.12
CA LYS A 362 11.62 20.73 0.55
C LYS A 362 11.23 21.11 1.98
N ARG A 363 9.93 21.28 2.25
CA ARG A 363 9.35 21.49 3.59
C ARG A 363 9.17 20.19 4.38
N ARG A 364 9.67 19.05 3.87
CA ARG A 364 9.63 17.73 4.51
C ARG A 364 8.22 17.18 4.72
N LYS A 365 7.30 17.54 3.83
CA LYS A 365 5.94 17.01 3.85
C LYS A 365 5.81 15.73 3.05
N LEU A 366 4.77 14.99 3.38
CA LEU A 366 4.28 13.86 2.62
C LEU A 366 3.32 14.34 1.52
N VAL A 367 3.50 13.91 0.29
CA VAL A 367 2.65 14.29 -0.85
C VAL A 367 1.93 13.05 -1.37
N VAL A 368 0.60 13.07 -1.34
CA VAL A 368 -0.25 11.98 -1.84
C VAL A 368 -0.75 12.35 -3.22
N LEU A 369 -0.36 11.59 -4.23
CA LEU A 369 -0.77 11.76 -5.62
C LEU A 369 -1.98 10.91 -5.90
N GLN A 370 -3.08 11.58 -6.22
CA GLN A 370 -4.37 10.95 -6.50
C GLN A 370 -4.74 11.08 -7.97
N GLY A 371 -5.47 10.08 -8.47
CA GLY A 371 -5.93 10.02 -9.85
C GLY A 371 -6.17 8.59 -10.30
N SER A 372 -6.63 8.41 -11.53
CA SER A 372 -6.79 7.06 -12.09
C SER A 372 -5.43 6.34 -12.17
N THR A 373 -5.44 5.00 -12.08
CA THR A 373 -4.21 4.18 -12.21
C THR A 373 -3.42 4.51 -13.47
N ARG A 374 -4.10 4.79 -14.58
CA ARG A 374 -3.45 5.20 -15.83
C ARG A 374 -2.77 6.57 -15.67
N MET A 375 -3.47 7.56 -15.14
CA MET A 375 -2.92 8.92 -14.93
C MET A 375 -1.72 8.91 -14.00
N ILE A 376 -1.80 8.15 -12.90
CA ILE A 376 -0.67 7.98 -11.98
C ILE A 376 0.49 7.31 -12.70
N ASN A 377 0.30 6.22 -13.45
CA ASN A 377 1.39 5.58 -14.21
C ASN A 377 2.09 6.55 -15.19
N VAL A 378 1.30 7.31 -15.95
CA VAL A 378 1.77 8.32 -16.91
C VAL A 378 2.60 9.37 -16.18
N PHE A 379 2.02 10.01 -15.15
CA PHE A 379 2.64 11.09 -14.41
C PHE A 379 3.86 10.64 -13.60
N SER A 380 3.78 9.49 -12.94
CA SER A 380 4.87 8.92 -12.14
C SER A 380 6.11 8.64 -12.97
N THR A 381 5.98 8.23 -14.23
CA THR A 381 7.16 8.03 -15.08
C THR A 381 7.98 9.32 -15.21
N TYR A 382 7.32 10.44 -15.50
CA TYR A 382 7.96 11.75 -15.58
C TYR A 382 8.47 12.21 -14.21
N LEU A 383 7.60 12.14 -13.19
CA LEU A 383 7.88 12.66 -11.86
C LEU A 383 9.07 11.94 -11.21
N LEU A 384 9.06 10.61 -11.21
CA LEU A 384 10.12 9.80 -10.58
C LEU A 384 11.48 10.08 -11.22
N ALA A 385 11.53 10.18 -12.54
CA ALA A 385 12.75 10.51 -13.26
C ALA A 385 13.24 11.91 -12.90
N LYS A 386 12.35 12.92 -12.96
CA LYS A 386 12.67 14.31 -12.63
C LYS A 386 13.22 14.43 -11.21
N LEU A 387 12.54 13.88 -10.22
CA LEU A 387 12.94 13.99 -8.81
C LEU A 387 14.23 13.22 -8.50
N TYR A 388 14.39 12.03 -9.07
CA TYR A 388 15.62 11.26 -8.94
C TYR A 388 16.83 12.03 -9.50
N TYR A 389 16.71 12.60 -10.69
CA TYR A 389 17.81 13.37 -11.29
C TYR A 389 18.09 14.69 -10.57
N LEU A 390 17.06 15.41 -10.08
CA LEU A 390 17.27 16.58 -9.21
C LEU A 390 18.09 16.22 -7.96
N ARG A 391 17.77 15.09 -7.32
CA ARG A 391 18.50 14.62 -6.13
C ARG A 391 19.92 14.15 -6.46
N LYS A 392 20.09 13.44 -7.58
CA LYS A 392 21.38 12.95 -8.08
C LYS A 392 22.31 14.12 -8.41
N GLU A 393 21.81 15.12 -9.15
CA GLU A 393 22.56 16.34 -9.49
C GLU A 393 23.03 17.08 -8.24
N TYR A 394 22.14 17.31 -7.26
CA TYR A 394 22.52 17.90 -5.97
C TYR A 394 23.68 17.15 -5.29
N ARG A 395 23.61 15.82 -5.24
CA ARG A 395 24.62 14.98 -4.60
C ARG A 395 25.95 14.96 -5.36
N ASP A 396 25.89 14.89 -6.68
CA ASP A 396 27.08 14.89 -7.55
C ASP A 396 27.79 16.24 -7.52
N GLU A 397 27.06 17.36 -7.48
CA GLU A 397 27.63 18.69 -7.37
C GLU A 397 28.29 18.94 -6.00
N LEU A 398 27.67 18.46 -4.92
CA LEU A 398 28.30 18.47 -3.60
C LEU A 398 29.61 17.67 -3.59
N TYR A 399 29.64 16.51 -4.24
CA TYR A 399 30.87 15.71 -4.35
C TYR A 399 31.96 16.43 -5.15
N ARG A 400 31.59 17.24 -6.13
CA ARG A 400 32.50 18.09 -6.93
C ARG A 400 32.90 19.39 -6.22
N ASN A 401 32.49 19.61 -4.97
CA ASN A 401 32.71 20.84 -4.20
C ASN A 401 32.15 22.12 -4.87
N ASN A 402 31.05 22.00 -5.63
CA ASN A 402 30.38 23.17 -6.18
C ASN A 402 29.50 23.84 -5.10
N VAL A 403 29.85 25.07 -4.69
CA VAL A 403 29.24 25.75 -3.53
C VAL A 403 27.86 26.36 -3.85
N LYS A 404 27.42 26.35 -5.12
CA LYS A 404 26.21 27.04 -5.60
C LYS A 404 25.04 26.13 -5.97
N VAL A 405 25.03 24.86 -5.56
CA VAL A 405 23.94 23.95 -5.89
C VAL A 405 22.71 24.16 -5.01
N ASP A 406 21.52 24.16 -5.61
CA ASP A 406 20.26 24.26 -4.87
C ASP A 406 19.98 22.96 -4.10
N TYR A 407 19.63 23.10 -2.82
CA TYR A 407 19.32 21.96 -1.96
C TYR A 407 18.09 21.18 -2.46
N PHE A 408 18.24 19.86 -2.52
CA PHE A 408 17.13 18.93 -2.74
C PHE A 408 17.16 17.81 -1.70
N PRO A 409 16.08 17.54 -0.93
CA PRO A 409 16.12 16.60 0.19
C PRO A 409 16.16 15.13 -0.25
N PRO A 410 16.65 14.19 0.59
CA PRO A 410 16.37 12.78 0.41
C PRO A 410 14.86 12.52 0.59
N PHE A 411 14.33 11.52 -0.10
CA PHE A 411 12.89 11.24 -0.07
C PHE A 411 12.58 9.76 -0.28
N ILE A 412 11.36 9.38 0.08
CA ILE A 412 10.82 8.03 -0.10
C ILE A 412 9.71 8.08 -1.15
N ILE A 413 9.74 7.13 -2.07
CA ILE A 413 8.67 6.88 -3.03
C ILE A 413 7.88 5.68 -2.54
N ILE A 414 6.58 5.83 -2.43
CA ILE A 414 5.65 4.80 -2.02
C ILE A 414 4.64 4.55 -3.13
N THR A 415 4.43 3.28 -3.44
CA THR A 415 3.48 2.87 -4.46
C THR A 415 2.68 1.71 -3.95
N ASP A 416 1.35 1.84 -3.95
CA ASP A 416 0.49 0.68 -3.86
C ASP A 416 0.22 0.07 -5.23
N GLU A 417 0.03 -1.26 -5.24
CA GLU A 417 -0.02 -2.07 -6.46
C GLU A 417 1.18 -1.85 -7.39
N ALA A 418 2.39 -1.87 -6.81
CA ALA A 418 3.66 -1.63 -7.49
C ALA A 418 3.90 -2.48 -8.74
N HIS A 419 3.25 -3.65 -8.85
CA HIS A 419 3.30 -4.49 -10.05
C HIS A 419 2.70 -3.80 -11.30
N ASN A 420 1.81 -2.82 -11.13
CA ASN A 420 1.32 -1.99 -12.24
C ASN A 420 2.40 -1.06 -12.81
N PHE A 421 3.34 -0.65 -11.96
CA PHE A 421 4.40 0.30 -12.31
C PHE A 421 5.68 -0.39 -12.77
N ALA A 422 5.98 -1.57 -12.22
CA ALA A 422 7.15 -2.36 -12.61
C ALA A 422 6.84 -3.87 -12.72
N PRO A 423 6.02 -4.27 -13.70
CA PRO A 423 5.61 -5.66 -13.87
C PRO A 423 6.76 -6.57 -14.35
N LYS A 424 6.65 -7.86 -14.04
CA LYS A 424 7.48 -8.93 -14.59
C LYS A 424 7.04 -9.26 -16.03
N GLY A 425 8.01 -9.45 -16.92
CA GLY A 425 7.78 -10.00 -18.27
C GLY A 425 7.42 -8.99 -19.38
N PHE A 426 6.92 -7.81 -19.06
CA PHE A 426 6.73 -6.73 -20.04
C PHE A 426 7.36 -5.43 -19.56
N ASP A 427 7.60 -4.51 -20.50
CA ASP A 427 8.20 -3.22 -20.20
C ASP A 427 7.12 -2.16 -19.98
N THR A 428 7.33 -1.31 -18.98
CA THR A 428 6.49 -0.14 -18.72
C THR A 428 7.39 1.08 -18.59
N PRO A 429 6.93 2.29 -18.95
CA PRO A 429 7.78 3.47 -18.91
C PRO A 429 8.41 3.73 -17.52
N SER A 430 7.64 3.48 -16.44
CA SER A 430 8.06 3.64 -15.05
C SER A 430 9.01 2.54 -14.55
N LYS A 431 9.01 1.35 -15.15
CA LYS A 431 9.85 0.22 -14.71
C LYS A 431 11.33 0.54 -14.80
N SER A 432 11.76 1.18 -15.89
CA SER A 432 13.17 1.52 -16.12
C SER A 432 13.73 2.41 -15.02
N ILE A 433 12.99 3.46 -14.64
CA ILE A 433 13.42 4.38 -13.58
C ILE A 433 13.31 3.75 -12.19
N LEU A 434 12.29 2.93 -11.91
CA LEU A 434 12.19 2.22 -10.64
C LEU A 434 13.33 1.21 -10.45
N ARG A 435 13.76 0.52 -11.51
CA ARG A 435 14.96 -0.35 -11.49
C ARG A 435 16.24 0.45 -11.27
N GLU A 436 16.39 1.61 -11.88
CA GLU A 436 17.55 2.49 -11.63
C GLU A 436 17.57 2.95 -10.17
N ILE A 437 16.42 3.37 -9.62
CA ILE A 437 16.30 3.79 -8.22
C ILE A 437 16.55 2.62 -7.27
N SER A 438 16.06 1.41 -7.55
CA SER A 438 16.27 0.26 -6.67
C SER A 438 17.74 -0.17 -6.59
N GLN A 439 18.53 0.09 -7.63
CA GLN A 439 19.94 -0.27 -7.70
C GLN A 439 20.87 0.86 -7.20
N GLU A 440 20.55 2.12 -7.51
CA GLU A 440 21.42 3.26 -7.25
C GLU A 440 20.90 4.24 -6.21
N GLY A 441 19.60 4.23 -5.90
CA GLY A 441 18.90 5.23 -5.09
C GLY A 441 19.53 5.45 -3.71
N ARG A 442 20.05 4.38 -3.08
CA ARG A 442 20.74 4.46 -1.79
C ARG A 442 21.92 5.43 -1.75
N LYS A 443 22.65 5.62 -2.86
CA LYS A 443 23.80 6.54 -2.96
C LYS A 443 23.37 8.00 -2.82
N TYR A 444 22.15 8.28 -3.28
CA TYR A 444 21.57 9.61 -3.34
C TYR A 444 20.54 9.85 -2.23
N GLY A 445 20.13 8.82 -1.48
CA GLY A 445 19.10 8.92 -0.45
C GLY A 445 17.69 8.99 -1.04
N VAL A 446 17.45 8.22 -2.10
CA VAL A 446 16.14 7.98 -2.69
C VAL A 446 15.76 6.54 -2.39
N PHE A 447 14.68 6.34 -1.63
CA PHE A 447 14.24 5.02 -1.19
C PHE A 447 12.86 4.67 -1.75
N LEU A 448 12.53 3.38 -1.72
CA LEU A 448 11.31 2.83 -2.30
C LEU A 448 10.59 2.03 -1.22
N ILE A 449 9.28 2.21 -1.12
CA ILE A 449 8.38 1.32 -0.38
C ILE A 449 7.32 0.83 -1.37
N LEU A 450 7.46 -0.42 -1.80
CA LEU A 450 6.65 -0.98 -2.86
C LEU A 450 5.67 -2.00 -2.28
N ALA A 451 4.39 -1.65 -2.32
CA ALA A 451 3.31 -2.52 -1.87
C ALA A 451 2.67 -3.25 -3.04
N THR A 452 2.41 -4.55 -2.92
CA THR A 452 1.73 -5.33 -3.96
C THR A 452 1.06 -6.56 -3.36
N GLN A 453 -0.11 -6.93 -3.91
CA GLN A 453 -0.76 -8.20 -3.56
C GLN A 453 -0.11 -9.41 -4.23
N ARG A 454 0.71 -9.16 -5.25
CA ARG A 454 1.25 -10.16 -6.17
C ARG A 454 2.76 -9.95 -6.31
N PRO A 455 3.58 -10.34 -5.32
CA PRO A 455 5.04 -10.21 -5.40
C PRO A 455 5.62 -10.93 -6.61
N THR A 456 5.03 -12.06 -7.05
CA THR A 456 5.44 -12.78 -8.26
C THR A 456 5.34 -11.98 -9.56
N LEU A 457 4.47 -10.97 -9.60
CA LEU A 457 4.25 -10.11 -10.76
C LEU A 457 5.13 -8.86 -10.76
N LEU A 458 5.88 -8.61 -9.69
CA LEU A 458 6.83 -7.50 -9.62
C LEU A 458 8.16 -7.90 -10.29
N ASP A 459 8.86 -6.93 -10.90
CA ASP A 459 10.16 -7.15 -11.49
C ASP A 459 11.16 -7.77 -10.49
N GLU A 460 11.77 -8.89 -10.87
CA GLU A 460 12.67 -9.66 -10.01
C GLU A 460 13.88 -8.85 -9.52
N THR A 461 14.41 -7.96 -10.37
CA THR A 461 15.53 -7.11 -9.98
C THR A 461 15.11 -6.10 -8.93
N ILE A 462 13.89 -5.58 -9.00
CA ILE A 462 13.36 -4.70 -7.95
C ILE A 462 13.12 -5.51 -6.67
N THR A 463 12.42 -6.64 -6.75
CA THR A 463 12.10 -7.48 -5.59
C THR A 463 13.34 -7.87 -4.78
N ALA A 464 14.42 -8.26 -5.47
CA ALA A 464 15.70 -8.63 -4.85
C ALA A 464 16.43 -7.46 -4.17
N GLN A 465 16.13 -6.21 -4.56
CA GLN A 465 16.71 -5.01 -3.92
C GLN A 465 15.86 -4.50 -2.74
N LEU A 466 14.74 -5.15 -2.41
CA LEU A 466 13.95 -4.83 -1.24
C LEU A 466 14.54 -5.55 -0.02
N ASN A 467 15.40 -4.85 0.74
CA ASN A 467 16.12 -5.43 1.87
C ASN A 467 15.26 -5.63 3.13
N THR A 468 14.15 -4.93 3.25
CA THR A 468 13.14 -5.18 4.28
C THR A 468 11.83 -5.59 3.61
N LYS A 469 11.18 -6.64 4.11
CA LYS A 469 9.93 -7.18 3.55
C LYS A 469 8.91 -7.36 4.67
N LEU A 470 7.80 -6.64 4.59
CA LEU A 470 6.63 -6.79 5.45
C LEU A 470 5.66 -7.72 4.74
N ILE A 471 5.44 -8.90 5.31
CA ILE A 471 4.69 -9.99 4.70
C ILE A 471 3.42 -10.26 5.52
N PHE A 472 2.30 -9.78 5.01
CA PHE A 472 0.97 -10.04 5.52
C PHE A 472 0.40 -11.36 4.97
N ARG A 473 -0.79 -11.73 5.42
CA ARG A 473 -1.52 -12.92 4.96
C ARG A 473 -1.50 -13.03 3.42
N THR A 474 -1.03 -14.16 2.91
CA THR A 474 -1.11 -14.52 1.49
C THR A 474 -1.36 -16.02 1.34
N VAL A 475 -2.13 -16.39 0.32
CA VAL A 475 -2.64 -17.78 0.14
C VAL A 475 -2.08 -18.43 -1.12
N ARG A 476 -1.60 -17.65 -2.08
CA ARG A 476 -1.19 -18.18 -3.39
C ARG A 476 0.19 -18.81 -3.30
N ALA A 477 0.29 -20.09 -3.67
CA ALA A 477 1.52 -20.87 -3.58
C ALA A 477 2.71 -20.18 -4.27
N SER A 478 2.56 -19.67 -5.49
CA SER A 478 3.67 -19.00 -6.19
C SER A 478 4.15 -17.72 -5.49
N ASP A 479 3.24 -16.97 -4.84
CA ASP A 479 3.60 -15.77 -4.07
C ASP A 479 4.31 -16.15 -2.78
N ILE A 480 3.84 -17.21 -2.12
CA ILE A 480 4.47 -17.82 -0.94
C ILE A 480 5.88 -18.32 -1.26
N ASP A 481 6.07 -19.00 -2.40
CA ASP A 481 7.39 -19.48 -2.84
C ASP A 481 8.35 -18.31 -3.10
N THR A 482 7.87 -17.24 -3.77
CA THR A 482 8.68 -16.03 -4.00
C THR A 482 9.09 -15.39 -2.67
N ILE A 483 8.18 -15.29 -1.70
CA ILE A 483 8.48 -14.77 -0.36
C ILE A 483 9.53 -15.64 0.33
N ARG A 484 9.39 -16.96 0.26
CA ARG A 484 10.34 -17.91 0.88
C ARG A 484 11.74 -17.80 0.25
N GLU A 485 11.84 -17.61 -1.05
CA GLU A 485 13.13 -17.42 -1.75
C GLU A 485 13.81 -16.10 -1.40
N GLU A 486 13.00 -15.09 -1.06
CA GLU A 486 13.44 -13.71 -0.84
C GLU A 486 13.66 -13.35 0.64
N THR A 487 13.42 -14.28 1.57
CA THR A 487 13.43 -14.07 3.03
C THR A 487 14.06 -15.26 3.75
N ASP A 488 14.27 -15.14 5.06
CA ASP A 488 14.77 -16.22 5.93
C ASP A 488 13.65 -17.06 6.58
N LEU A 489 12.40 -16.90 6.13
CA LEU A 489 11.25 -17.66 6.62
C LEU A 489 11.46 -19.16 6.42
N SER A 490 11.27 -19.94 7.49
CA SER A 490 11.26 -21.39 7.42
C SER A 490 10.08 -21.94 6.64
N SER A 491 10.18 -23.21 6.23
CA SER A 491 9.04 -23.95 5.70
C SER A 491 7.84 -23.94 6.64
N ASP A 492 8.06 -24.00 7.96
CA ASP A 492 6.97 -24.04 8.95
C ASP A 492 6.33 -22.66 9.16
N GLU A 493 7.11 -21.59 9.13
CA GLU A 493 6.57 -20.22 9.15
C GLU A 493 5.83 -19.88 7.85
N THR A 494 6.35 -20.34 6.72
CA THR A 494 5.73 -20.16 5.40
C THR A 494 4.35 -20.81 5.33
N LYS A 495 4.16 -21.98 5.97
CA LYS A 495 2.85 -22.65 6.10
C LYS A 495 1.83 -21.83 6.92
N ARG A 496 2.28 -20.88 7.75
CA ARG A 496 1.41 -20.01 8.56
C ARG A 496 0.89 -18.82 7.77
N LEU A 497 1.54 -18.41 6.69
CA LEU A 497 1.16 -17.24 5.88
C LEU A 497 -0.33 -17.23 5.45
N PRO A 498 -0.95 -18.35 5.03
CA PRO A 498 -2.37 -18.36 4.67
C PRO A 498 -3.32 -18.12 5.84
N TYR A 499 -2.90 -18.42 7.06
CA TYR A 499 -3.72 -18.41 8.28
C TYR A 499 -3.47 -17.20 9.18
N LEU A 500 -2.58 -16.29 8.79
CA LEU A 500 -2.33 -15.07 9.54
C LEU A 500 -3.61 -14.25 9.74
N SER A 501 -3.79 -13.71 10.95
CA SER A 501 -4.90 -12.77 11.17
C SER A 501 -4.61 -11.45 10.47
N SER A 502 -5.66 -10.71 10.13
CA SER A 502 -5.48 -9.35 9.59
C SER A 502 -4.72 -8.49 10.60
N GLY A 503 -3.73 -7.74 10.11
CA GLY A 503 -2.84 -6.92 10.93
C GLY A 503 -1.62 -7.65 11.51
N ASP A 504 -1.58 -8.99 11.46
CA ASP A 504 -0.36 -9.73 11.76
C ASP A 504 0.54 -9.78 10.51
N VAL A 505 1.84 -9.62 10.73
CA VAL A 505 2.85 -9.48 9.68
C VAL A 505 4.15 -10.16 10.08
N PHE A 506 4.82 -10.80 9.13
CA PHE A 506 6.22 -11.15 9.28
C PHE A 506 7.09 -10.04 8.71
N ILE A 507 8.01 -9.50 9.50
CA ILE A 507 8.94 -8.45 9.06
C ILE A 507 10.33 -9.05 8.93
N SER A 508 10.72 -9.36 7.69
CA SER A 508 12.09 -9.78 7.35
C SER A 508 12.94 -8.54 7.13
N SER A 509 13.97 -8.33 7.94
CA SER A 509 14.87 -7.19 7.79
C SER A 509 16.32 -7.64 7.69
N ALA A 510 16.99 -7.29 6.59
CA ALA A 510 18.41 -7.59 6.41
C ALA A 510 19.30 -6.95 7.50
N LYS A 511 18.87 -5.85 8.13
CA LYS A 511 19.60 -5.21 9.24
C LYS A 511 19.59 -6.10 10.50
N LYS A 512 18.40 -6.61 10.87
CA LYS A 512 18.25 -7.51 12.02
C LYS A 512 18.76 -8.93 11.71
N GLY A 513 18.89 -9.27 10.42
CA GLY A 513 19.33 -10.58 9.96
C GLY A 513 18.31 -11.69 10.21
N ARG A 514 17.09 -11.33 10.67
CA ARG A 514 16.02 -12.26 11.05
C ARG A 514 14.64 -11.71 10.72
N THR A 515 13.70 -12.62 10.51
CA THR A 515 12.27 -12.31 10.42
C THR A 515 11.64 -12.26 11.80
N SER A 516 10.89 -11.19 12.10
CA SER A 516 10.10 -11.07 13.34
C SER A 516 8.61 -11.20 13.06
N PHE A 517 7.90 -11.94 13.91
CA PHE A 517 6.44 -11.96 13.88
C PHE A 517 5.86 -10.79 14.67
N VAL A 518 5.15 -9.90 14.00
CA VAL A 518 4.71 -8.61 14.53
C VAL A 518 3.21 -8.43 14.31
N ARG A 519 2.52 -7.82 15.27
CA ARG A 519 1.18 -7.26 15.05
C ARG A 519 1.31 -5.76 14.84
N ILE A 520 0.87 -5.29 13.68
CA ILE A 520 0.88 -3.87 13.34
C ILE A 520 0.03 -3.08 14.35
N ARG A 521 0.54 -1.92 14.80
CA ARG A 521 -0.22 -1.03 15.66
C ARG A 521 -1.46 -0.51 14.94
N ALA A 522 -2.48 -0.12 15.69
CA ALA A 522 -3.60 0.58 15.11
C ALA A 522 -3.16 1.94 14.54
N ALA A 523 -3.71 2.31 13.39
CA ALA A 523 -3.46 3.60 12.75
C ALA A 523 -4.12 4.73 13.57
N ASN A 524 -3.45 5.88 13.62
CA ASN A 524 -3.96 7.10 14.25
C ASN A 524 -5.05 7.78 13.40
N THR A 525 -5.16 7.38 12.14
CA THR A 525 -6.06 7.94 11.13
C THR A 525 -6.90 6.84 10.48
N ILE A 526 -8.04 7.22 9.90
CA ILE A 526 -8.93 6.32 9.15
C ILE A 526 -8.91 6.64 7.66
N SER A 527 -9.14 5.62 6.83
CA SER A 527 -9.33 5.82 5.38
C SER A 527 -10.69 6.47 5.12
N PRO A 528 -10.82 7.36 4.11
CA PRO A 528 -12.10 7.97 3.75
C PRO A 528 -13.17 6.95 3.32
N HIS A 529 -12.75 5.81 2.75
CA HIS A 529 -13.64 4.82 2.15
C HIS A 529 -13.93 3.62 3.06
N THR A 530 -14.06 3.85 4.38
CA THR A 530 -14.29 2.77 5.35
C THR A 530 -15.74 2.39 5.53
N GLU A 531 -16.70 3.16 5.01
CA GLU A 531 -18.10 2.79 5.10
C GLU A 531 -18.36 1.54 4.25
N ASN A 532 -18.92 0.53 4.89
CA ASN A 532 -19.32 -0.67 4.21
C ASN A 532 -20.50 -0.32 3.28
N PRO A 533 -20.47 -0.66 1.99
CA PRO A 533 -21.55 -0.32 1.05
C PRO A 533 -22.94 -0.81 1.48
N PHE A 534 -23.03 -1.86 2.31
CA PHE A 534 -24.31 -2.34 2.85
C PHE A 534 -24.78 -1.54 4.06
N ASP A 535 -23.85 -0.97 4.83
CA ASP A 535 -24.17 -0.03 5.90
C ASP A 535 -24.57 1.33 5.30
N GLU A 536 -23.94 1.74 4.19
CA GLU A 536 -24.34 2.91 3.38
C GLU A 536 -25.78 2.76 2.86
N LEU A 537 -26.13 1.60 2.29
CA LEU A 537 -27.51 1.31 1.85
C LEU A 537 -28.51 1.42 3.00
N THR A 538 -28.17 0.87 4.16
CA THR A 538 -29.03 0.90 5.34
C THR A 538 -29.20 2.34 5.84
N SER A 539 -28.11 3.11 5.91
CA SER A 539 -28.12 4.51 6.34
C SER A 539 -28.91 5.39 5.36
N HIS A 540 -28.79 5.15 4.06
CA HIS A 540 -29.58 5.86 3.04
C HIS A 540 -31.07 5.56 3.17
N ASP A 541 -31.42 4.29 3.36
CA ASP A 541 -32.80 3.88 3.61
C ASP A 541 -33.33 4.57 4.89
N GLU A 542 -32.57 4.55 5.98
CA GLU A 542 -32.92 5.24 7.23
C GLU A 542 -33.12 6.74 7.04
N GLU A 543 -32.24 7.45 6.33
CA GLU A 543 -32.39 8.88 6.02
C GLU A 543 -33.67 9.17 5.21
N VAL A 544 -33.98 8.33 4.22
CA VAL A 544 -35.20 8.45 3.41
C VAL A 544 -36.44 8.28 4.29
N TYR A 545 -36.46 7.27 5.16
CA TYR A 545 -37.57 7.03 6.07
C TYR A 545 -37.67 8.09 7.17
N GLU A 546 -36.57 8.59 7.72
CA GLU A 546 -36.55 9.70 8.68
C GLU A 546 -37.13 10.98 8.07
N LYS A 547 -36.73 11.30 6.82
CA LYS A 547 -37.31 12.43 6.09
C LYS A 547 -38.81 12.24 5.86
N PHE A 548 -39.22 11.05 5.41
CA PHE A 548 -40.63 10.70 5.25
C PHE A 548 -41.40 10.87 6.57
N PHE A 549 -40.85 10.39 7.70
CA PHE A 549 -41.41 10.55 9.03
C PHE A 549 -41.58 12.02 9.41
N LEU A 550 -40.58 12.87 9.19
CA LEU A 550 -40.66 14.31 9.45
C LEU A 550 -41.77 14.99 8.64
N ASP A 551 -41.95 14.59 7.39
CA ASP A 551 -42.97 15.15 6.50
C ASP A 551 -44.40 14.77 6.91
N ILE A 552 -44.59 13.53 7.39
CA ILE A 552 -45.89 13.03 7.87
C ILE A 552 -46.15 13.30 9.36
N LYS A 553 -45.18 13.81 10.11
CA LYS A 553 -45.28 13.96 11.58
C LYS A 553 -46.53 14.74 12.02
N ASP A 554 -46.86 15.80 11.29
CA ASP A 554 -48.05 16.64 11.55
C ASP A 554 -49.37 16.00 11.09
N LEU A 555 -49.29 14.92 10.30
CA LEU A 555 -50.44 14.16 9.80
C LEU A 555 -50.80 12.97 10.70
N LEU A 556 -49.92 12.60 11.64
CA LEU A 556 -50.17 11.54 12.62
C LEU A 556 -51.10 12.05 13.75
N PRO A 557 -52.04 11.23 14.26
CA PRO A 557 -52.27 9.83 13.89
C PRO A 557 -53.06 9.65 12.58
N ILE A 558 -52.65 8.67 11.77
CA ILE A 558 -53.29 8.33 10.48
C ILE A 558 -54.10 7.03 10.65
N ASP A 559 -55.42 7.11 10.50
CA ASP A 559 -56.29 5.94 10.44
C ASP A 559 -56.36 5.41 8.98
N THR A 560 -56.30 4.09 8.82
CA THR A 560 -56.41 3.41 7.51
C THR A 560 -57.65 3.81 6.70
N SER A 561 -58.76 4.17 7.36
CA SER A 561 -59.97 4.70 6.71
C SER A 561 -59.78 6.07 6.05
N ASN A 562 -58.78 6.85 6.48
CA ASN A 562 -58.46 8.19 5.97
C ASN A 562 -57.06 8.25 5.31
N LEU A 563 -56.50 7.10 4.91
CA LEU A 563 -55.15 7.04 4.34
C LEU A 563 -55.04 7.82 3.02
N ASN A 564 -56.10 7.85 2.21
CA ASN A 564 -56.18 8.66 0.99
C ASN A 564 -56.11 10.17 1.27
N GLY A 565 -56.71 10.63 2.37
CA GLY A 565 -56.66 12.04 2.77
C GLY A 565 -55.26 12.44 3.25
N ALA A 566 -54.61 11.58 4.04
CA ALA A 566 -53.24 11.76 4.45
C ALA A 566 -52.27 11.78 3.26
N LEU A 567 -52.44 10.85 2.30
CA LEU A 567 -51.67 10.78 1.06
C LEU A 567 -51.78 12.07 0.23
N MET A 568 -53.00 12.58 0.01
CA MET A 568 -53.20 13.82 -0.74
C MET A 568 -52.52 15.02 -0.07
N ASN A 569 -52.57 15.10 1.26
CA ASN A 569 -51.90 16.16 2.01
C ASN A 569 -50.38 16.02 1.96
N TYR A 570 -49.85 14.80 2.07
CA TYR A 570 -48.43 14.52 1.92
C TYR A 570 -47.93 14.94 0.54
N ASN A 571 -48.52 14.42 -0.54
CA ASN A 571 -48.11 14.73 -1.93
C ASN A 571 -48.16 16.24 -2.22
N LYS A 572 -49.13 16.95 -1.65
CA LYS A 572 -49.23 18.41 -1.77
C LYS A 572 -48.15 19.17 -0.98
N LYS A 573 -47.72 18.64 0.17
CA LYS A 573 -46.73 19.26 1.06
C LYS A 573 -45.29 18.98 0.60
N SER A 574 -44.97 17.73 0.25
CA SER A 574 -43.64 17.32 -0.19
C SER A 574 -43.36 17.64 -1.67
N GLY A 575 -44.42 17.82 -2.48
CA GLY A 575 -44.30 17.96 -3.93
C GLY A 575 -44.04 16.64 -4.65
N GLU A 576 -44.16 15.52 -3.94
CA GLU A 576 -44.00 14.16 -4.47
C GLU A 576 -45.34 13.59 -4.96
N ASN A 577 -45.28 12.49 -5.72
CA ASN A 577 -46.46 11.75 -6.21
C ASN A 577 -46.36 10.29 -5.78
N LEU A 578 -46.49 10.02 -4.48
CA LEU A 578 -46.58 8.65 -3.98
C LEU A 578 -47.94 8.05 -4.34
N SER A 579 -47.94 6.77 -4.70
CA SER A 579 -49.14 5.95 -4.79
C SER A 579 -49.64 5.52 -3.41
N TYR A 580 -50.88 5.02 -3.35
CA TYR A 580 -51.47 4.51 -2.11
C TYR A 580 -50.65 3.38 -1.49
N ASP A 581 -50.22 2.43 -2.32
CA ASP A 581 -49.46 1.26 -1.86
C ASP A 581 -48.08 1.66 -1.37
N GLU A 582 -47.39 2.58 -2.05
CA GLU A 582 -46.08 3.10 -1.61
C GLU A 582 -46.18 3.87 -0.29
N PHE A 583 -47.17 4.74 -0.14
CA PHE A 583 -47.37 5.49 1.10
C PHE A 583 -47.69 4.58 2.28
N LYS A 584 -48.53 3.55 2.06
CA LYS A 584 -48.83 2.55 3.08
C LYS A 584 -47.58 1.72 3.43
N ASN A 585 -46.82 1.26 2.44
CA ASN A 585 -45.60 0.50 2.67
C ASN A 585 -44.58 1.32 3.46
N ASN A 586 -44.42 2.61 3.18
CA ASN A 586 -43.53 3.48 3.94
C ASN A 586 -44.01 3.64 5.40
N LEU A 587 -45.32 3.75 5.65
CA LEU A 587 -45.87 3.76 7.02
C LEU A 587 -45.62 2.44 7.75
N ASP A 588 -45.80 1.30 7.08
CA ASP A 588 -45.49 -0.01 7.67
C ASP A 588 -43.98 -0.15 7.93
N LYS A 589 -43.12 0.39 7.07
CA LYS A 589 -41.66 0.45 7.29
C LYS A 589 -41.26 1.32 8.47
N LEU A 590 -41.90 2.48 8.66
CA LEU A 590 -41.69 3.30 9.86
C LEU A 590 -42.05 2.58 11.16
N CYS A 591 -43.02 1.65 11.12
CA CYS A 591 -43.32 0.78 12.25
C CYS A 591 -42.23 -0.27 12.50
N GLU A 592 -41.67 -0.85 11.43
CA GLU A 592 -40.59 -1.83 11.52
C GLU A 592 -39.30 -1.24 12.13
N ILE A 593 -38.97 0.01 11.79
CA ILE A 593 -37.81 0.75 12.36
C ILE A 593 -38.15 1.50 13.67
N GLU A 594 -39.31 1.21 14.26
CA GLU A 594 -39.78 1.73 15.56
C GLU A 594 -39.95 3.26 15.69
N LEU A 595 -40.06 4.02 14.59
CA LEU A 595 -40.32 5.47 14.63
C LEU A 595 -41.79 5.81 14.92
N ILE A 596 -42.71 4.95 14.51
CA ILE A 596 -44.15 5.05 14.80
C ILE A 596 -44.67 3.68 15.26
N GLU A 597 -45.83 3.65 15.90
CA GLU A 597 -46.51 2.41 16.27
C GLU A 597 -47.83 2.24 15.50
N LYS A 598 -48.16 0.98 15.24
CA LYS A 598 -49.40 0.56 14.59
C LYS A 598 -50.33 -0.07 15.61
N GLU A 599 -51.43 0.60 15.92
CA GLU A 599 -52.47 0.09 16.81
C GLU A 599 -53.63 -0.47 15.98
N THR A 600 -53.97 -1.73 16.22
CA THR A 600 -55.09 -2.40 15.52
C THR A 600 -56.33 -2.42 16.41
N ASN A 601 -57.38 -1.73 15.98
CA ASN A 601 -58.71 -1.81 16.59
C ASN A 601 -59.62 -2.77 15.79
N PHE A 602 -60.79 -3.10 16.34
CA PHE A 602 -61.73 -4.08 15.75
C PHE A 602 -62.19 -3.75 14.30
N LEU A 603 -61.99 -2.51 13.84
CA LEU A 603 -62.47 -2.01 12.53
C LEU A 603 -61.38 -1.40 11.64
N THR A 604 -60.30 -0.84 12.22
CA THR A 604 -59.25 -0.12 11.48
C THR A 604 -57.88 -0.27 12.14
N GLU A 605 -56.83 -0.07 11.35
CA GLU A 605 -55.46 0.12 11.84
C GLU A 605 -55.16 1.63 11.91
N MET A 606 -54.45 2.06 12.96
CA MET A 606 -54.05 3.44 13.19
C MET A 606 -52.52 3.51 13.36
N TYR A 607 -51.89 4.39 12.59
CA TYR A 607 -50.48 4.72 12.71
C TYR A 607 -50.32 5.97 13.59
N LYS A 608 -49.52 5.91 14.64
CA LYS A 608 -49.29 7.05 15.57
C LYS A 608 -47.85 7.11 16.04
N ILE A 609 -47.40 8.28 16.47
CA ILE A 609 -46.08 8.44 17.10
C ILE A 609 -46.06 7.62 18.40
N LYS A 610 -44.93 6.94 18.63
CA LYS A 610 -44.67 6.18 19.86
C LYS A 610 -44.66 7.09 21.11
#